data_AF-A0A7C1D3Z1-F1
#
_entry.id   AF-A0A7C1D3Z1-F1
#
_cell.length_a   1.000
_cell.length_b   1.000
_cell.length_c   1.000
_cell.angle_alpha   90.00
_cell.angle_beta   90.00
_cell.angle_gamma   90.00
#
_symmetry.space_group_name_H-M   'P 1'
#
loop_
_entity.id
_entity.type
_entity.pdbx_description
1 polymer ?
#
loop_
_entity_poly.entity_id
_entity_poly.type
_entity_poly.pdbx_seq_one_letter_code
_entity_poly.pdbx_strand_id
1 'polypeptide(L)'
;MVSFKTWKNLWKQRESGNLFTLMFIPRANGAVKKISIPESLARFLCAITAVVFLASLYLIYDYASIKRDKAELLRLRVQTTEQAHQVKELALKVDEFADRMEELRQFDQKIRIFASYQTARDKKMPLGIGGAGTSEVRLRELLDSDQRKLVEEARKGISALSEDAAYREQSFNEILSFLREQKSILAATPSIWPVRGWVTSEFGMRQSPFSAGLEFHNGIDIATRKGREVVSPADGLILEASYSAREGNYIRIDHGHGYSTYYCHLNKIVIKEGTRVKRGDLIGHVGSTGRSTGPHLHYTVLVNNVPVNPRRYLKR
;
A
#
# COMPACT_ATOMS: atom_id res chain seq x y z
N MET A 1 -103.55 84.79 -0.49
CA MET A 1 -104.13 83.71 0.35
C MET A 1 -104.74 82.66 -0.57
N VAL A 2 -104.23 81.42 -0.46
CA VAL A 2 -104.85 80.12 -0.80
C VAL A 2 -105.46 79.92 -2.20
N SER A 3 -104.89 78.99 -3.00
CA SER A 3 -105.55 77.70 -3.26
C SER A 3 -104.71 76.80 -4.19
N PHE A 4 -104.49 75.57 -3.73
CA PHE A 4 -103.79 74.46 -4.39
C PHE A 4 -104.81 73.61 -5.16
N LYS A 5 -104.50 73.21 -6.41
CA LYS A 5 -105.02 71.98 -7.02
C LYS A 5 -104.22 71.57 -8.26
N THR A 6 -103.56 70.40 -8.18
CA THR A 6 -103.52 69.26 -9.16
C THR A 6 -103.37 69.57 -10.66
N TRP A 7 -102.51 68.95 -11.50
CA TRP A 7 -102.31 67.51 -11.76
C TRP A 7 -101.18 67.26 -12.83
N LYS A 8 -100.60 66.04 -12.84
CA LYS A 8 -99.96 65.27 -13.95
C LYS A 8 -98.61 65.71 -14.60
N ASN A 9 -97.61 64.82 -14.46
CA ASN A 9 -96.98 64.02 -15.54
C ASN A 9 -95.94 63.08 -14.88
N LEU A 10 -96.17 61.77 -14.67
CA LEU A 10 -96.15 60.65 -15.64
C LEU A 10 -94.97 60.69 -16.61
N TRP A 11 -93.93 59.89 -16.32
CA TRP A 11 -93.33 58.84 -17.17
C TRP A 11 -91.88 58.57 -16.70
N LYS A 12 -91.76 57.56 -15.83
CA LYS A 12 -90.49 56.99 -15.36
C LYS A 12 -89.93 56.13 -16.49
N GLN A 13 -88.80 56.55 -17.06
CA GLN A 13 -88.09 55.81 -18.11
C GLN A 13 -87.80 54.37 -17.66
N ARG A 14 -88.18 53.43 -18.52
CA ARG A 14 -87.99 51.99 -18.40
C ARG A 14 -86.65 51.66 -19.02
N GLU A 15 -85.62 51.44 -18.20
CA GLU A 15 -84.35 50.89 -18.67
C GLU A 15 -84.57 49.46 -19.16
N SER A 16 -84.30 49.25 -20.45
CA SER A 16 -84.24 47.94 -21.10
C SER A 16 -82.98 47.20 -20.63
N GLY A 17 -83.04 46.60 -19.46
CA GLY A 17 -82.04 45.60 -19.06
C GLY A 17 -82.30 44.30 -19.81
N ASN A 18 -81.30 43.79 -20.53
CA ASN A 18 -81.35 42.46 -21.14
C ASN A 18 -81.63 41.42 -20.04
N LEU A 19 -82.71 40.66 -20.19
CA LEU A 19 -83.19 39.67 -19.22
C LEU A 19 -83.11 38.28 -19.85
N PHE A 20 -82.31 37.39 -19.27
CA PHE A 20 -82.32 35.98 -19.68
C PHE A 20 -83.52 35.30 -19.03
N THR A 21 -84.42 34.77 -19.86
CA THR A 21 -85.65 34.09 -19.40
C THR A 21 -85.54 32.61 -19.70
N LEU A 22 -85.32 31.79 -18.67
CA LEU A 22 -85.32 30.33 -18.81
C LEU A 22 -86.77 29.83 -18.68
N MET A 23 -87.28 29.17 -19.72
CA MET A 23 -88.61 28.57 -19.73
C MET A 23 -88.49 27.05 -19.62
N PHE A 24 -88.94 26.48 -18.50
CA PHE A 24 -89.15 25.04 -18.39
C PHE A 24 -90.55 24.70 -18.91
N ILE A 25 -90.61 24.01 -20.06
CA ILE A 25 -91.87 23.56 -20.66
C ILE A 25 -92.01 22.04 -20.41
N PRO A 26 -92.80 21.62 -19.40
CA PRO A 26 -93.10 20.21 -19.21
C PRO A 26 -94.02 19.70 -20.32
N ARG A 27 -93.80 18.47 -20.80
CA ARG A 27 -94.48 17.89 -21.97
C ARG A 27 -95.98 17.58 -21.77
N ALA A 28 -96.53 17.68 -20.55
CA ALA A 28 -97.95 17.41 -20.28
C ALA A 28 -98.53 18.36 -19.21
N ASN A 29 -99.63 19.05 -19.55
CA ASN A 29 -100.52 19.92 -18.76
C ASN A 29 -100.02 20.44 -17.39
N GLY A 30 -98.87 21.13 -17.39
CA GLY A 30 -98.35 21.87 -16.24
C GLY A 30 -98.09 23.33 -16.59
N ALA A 31 -98.36 24.24 -15.66
CA ALA A 31 -98.12 25.67 -15.86
C ALA A 31 -96.64 25.96 -16.13
N VAL A 32 -96.36 26.68 -17.22
CA VAL A 32 -95.00 27.08 -17.60
C VAL A 32 -94.45 28.04 -16.55
N LYS A 33 -93.49 27.59 -15.74
CA LYS A 33 -92.78 28.45 -14.79
C LYS A 33 -91.69 29.21 -15.53
N LYS A 34 -91.81 30.54 -15.55
CA LYS A 34 -90.82 31.46 -16.15
C LYS A 34 -90.02 32.09 -15.01
N ILE A 35 -88.70 31.94 -15.04
CA ILE A 35 -87.78 32.64 -14.13
C ILE A 35 -86.95 33.59 -14.99
N SER A 36 -87.07 34.89 -14.71
CA SER A 36 -86.38 35.95 -15.44
C SER A 36 -85.24 36.47 -14.58
N ILE A 37 -83.99 36.31 -15.03
CA ILE A 37 -82.81 36.73 -14.26
C ILE A 37 -82.22 37.99 -14.92
N PRO A 38 -81.91 39.06 -14.15
CA PRO A 38 -81.20 40.22 -14.68
C PRO A 38 -79.80 39.82 -15.16
N GLU A 39 -79.39 40.26 -16.35
CA GLU A 39 -78.08 39.92 -16.91
C GLU A 39 -76.91 40.39 -16.01
N SER A 40 -77.08 41.46 -15.24
CA SER A 40 -76.09 41.89 -14.23
C SER A 40 -75.92 40.89 -13.10
N LEU A 41 -77.02 40.31 -12.59
CA LEU A 41 -76.99 39.29 -11.54
C LEU A 41 -76.34 38.00 -12.05
N ALA A 42 -76.64 37.59 -13.30
CA ALA A 42 -76.01 36.45 -13.93
C ALA A 42 -74.50 36.66 -14.12
N ARG A 43 -74.06 37.85 -14.57
CA ARG A 43 -72.63 38.22 -14.68
C ARG A 43 -71.92 38.21 -13.32
N PHE A 44 -72.55 38.71 -12.26
CA PHE A 44 -72.00 38.68 -10.90
C PHE A 44 -71.87 37.25 -10.37
N LEU A 45 -72.90 36.41 -10.52
CA LEU A 45 -72.85 35.00 -10.12
C LEU A 45 -71.75 34.25 -10.86
N CYS A 46 -71.62 34.43 -12.18
CA CYS A 46 -70.53 33.85 -12.96
C CYS A 46 -69.15 34.32 -12.46
N ALA A 47 -68.99 35.62 -12.20
CA ALA A 47 -67.73 36.17 -11.66
C ALA A 47 -67.38 35.59 -10.29
N ILE A 48 -68.36 35.48 -9.38
CA ILE A 48 -68.16 34.86 -8.05
C ILE A 48 -67.78 33.39 -8.20
N THR A 49 -68.47 32.63 -9.05
CA THR A 49 -68.12 31.22 -9.28
C THR A 49 -66.73 31.07 -9.88
N ALA A 50 -66.30 31.97 -10.76
CA ALA A 50 -64.95 31.97 -11.32
C ALA A 50 -63.88 32.27 -10.25
N VAL A 51 -64.14 33.24 -9.36
CA VAL A 51 -63.23 33.56 -8.24
C VAL A 51 -63.13 32.38 -7.27
N VAL A 52 -64.25 31.76 -6.89
CA VAL A 52 -64.26 30.58 -6.02
C VAL A 52 -63.54 29.42 -6.68
N PHE A 53 -63.74 29.21 -7.99
CA PHE A 53 -63.04 28.19 -8.74
C PHE A 53 -61.52 28.43 -8.78
N LEU A 54 -61.08 29.66 -9.05
CA LEU A 54 -59.66 30.04 -9.01
C LEU A 54 -59.06 29.88 -7.61
N ALA A 55 -59.78 30.28 -6.56
CA ALA A 55 -59.36 30.08 -5.17
C ALA A 55 -59.26 28.59 -4.83
N SER A 56 -60.19 27.76 -5.29
CA SER A 56 -60.14 26.31 -5.11
C SER A 56 -58.95 25.68 -5.84
N LEU A 57 -58.66 26.11 -7.07
CA LEU A 57 -57.49 25.69 -7.85
C LEU A 57 -56.19 26.09 -7.14
N TYR A 58 -56.12 27.30 -6.60
CA TYR A 58 -54.99 27.78 -5.83
C TYR A 58 -54.78 26.93 -4.57
N LEU A 59 -55.84 26.66 -3.79
CA LEU A 59 -55.76 25.80 -2.61
C LEU A 59 -55.33 24.36 -2.95
N ILE A 60 -55.81 23.81 -4.07
CA ILE A 60 -55.39 22.47 -4.55
C ILE A 60 -53.92 22.49 -4.96
N TYR A 61 -53.47 23.53 -5.66
CA TYR A 61 -52.07 23.70 -6.04
C TYR A 61 -51.17 23.84 -4.81
N ASP A 62 -51.55 24.69 -3.87
CA ASP A 62 -50.82 24.94 -2.62
C ASP A 62 -50.72 23.67 -1.77
N TYR A 63 -51.84 22.95 -1.61
CA TYR A 63 -51.87 21.65 -0.94
C TYR A 63 -50.96 20.62 -1.63
N ALA A 64 -50.96 20.58 -2.96
CA ALA A 64 -50.08 19.70 -3.73
C ALA A 64 -48.60 20.10 -3.60
N SER A 65 -48.28 21.40 -3.56
CA SER A 65 -46.93 21.92 -3.34
C SER A 65 -46.41 21.47 -1.98
N ILE A 66 -47.14 21.76 -0.92
CA ILE A 66 -46.79 21.39 0.46
C ILE A 66 -46.56 19.88 0.59
N LYS A 67 -47.37 19.07 -0.10
CA LYS A 67 -47.22 17.61 -0.09
C LYS A 67 -45.94 17.15 -0.81
N ARG A 68 -45.55 17.80 -1.92
CA ARG A 68 -44.28 17.50 -2.61
C ARG A 68 -43.09 17.93 -1.77
N ASP A 69 -43.12 19.15 -1.22
CA ASP A 69 -42.04 19.69 -0.40
C ASP A 69 -41.81 18.84 0.85
N LYS A 70 -42.89 18.34 1.47
CA LYS A 70 -42.81 17.40 2.59
C LYS A 70 -42.19 16.06 2.17
N ALA A 71 -42.54 15.54 0.99
CA ALA A 71 -41.96 14.29 0.48
C ALA A 71 -40.47 14.46 0.15
N GLU A 72 -40.08 15.59 -0.43
CA GLU A 72 -38.69 15.95 -0.69
C GLU A 72 -37.90 16.09 0.62
N LEU A 73 -38.44 16.80 1.62
CA LEU A 73 -37.81 16.97 2.92
C LEU A 73 -37.62 15.63 3.65
N LEU A 74 -38.60 14.72 3.57
CA LEU A 74 -38.46 13.37 4.11
C LEU A 74 -37.35 12.58 3.40
N ARG A 75 -37.28 12.66 2.06
CA ARG A 75 -36.20 12.03 1.28
C ARG A 75 -34.83 12.59 1.65
N LEU A 76 -34.70 13.92 1.76
CA LEU A 76 -33.46 14.57 2.16
C LEU A 76 -33.04 14.15 3.57
N ARG A 77 -33.98 14.08 4.53
CA ARG A 77 -33.67 13.59 5.89
C ARG A 77 -33.14 12.16 5.88
N VAL A 78 -33.77 11.27 5.12
CA VAL A 78 -33.29 9.88 4.98
C VAL A 78 -31.90 9.83 4.35
N GLN A 79 -31.63 10.64 3.31
CA GLN A 79 -30.30 10.73 2.72
C GLN A 79 -29.25 11.25 3.71
N THR A 80 -29.57 12.26 4.50
CA THR A 80 -28.63 12.80 5.50
C THR A 80 -28.32 11.78 6.60
N THR A 81 -29.29 10.98 7.04
CA THR A 81 -29.05 9.91 8.01
C THR A 81 -28.21 8.79 7.41
N GLU A 82 -28.45 8.45 6.14
CA GLU A 82 -27.64 7.44 5.45
C GLU A 82 -26.19 7.90 5.29
N GLN A 83 -25.98 9.14 4.84
CA GLN A 83 -24.66 9.76 4.76
C GLN A 83 -23.97 9.82 6.13
N ALA A 84 -24.72 10.10 7.20
CA ALA A 84 -24.20 10.08 8.57
C ALA A 84 -23.63 8.71 8.95
N HIS A 85 -24.38 7.64 8.63
CA HIS A 85 -23.94 6.27 8.88
C HIS A 85 -22.69 5.90 8.07
N GLN A 86 -22.63 6.28 6.79
CA GLN A 86 -21.47 6.03 5.93
C GLN A 86 -20.20 6.72 6.45
N VAL A 87 -20.32 7.97 6.90
CA VAL A 87 -19.20 8.72 7.48
C VAL A 87 -18.73 8.09 8.79
N LYS A 88 -19.67 7.62 9.62
CA LYS A 88 -19.36 6.88 10.87
C LYS A 88 -18.63 5.57 10.59
N GLU A 89 -19.06 4.83 9.58
CA GLU A 89 -18.41 3.59 9.15
C GLU A 89 -16.99 3.85 8.62
N LEU A 90 -16.83 4.89 7.80
CA LEU A 90 -15.52 5.28 7.28
C LEU A 90 -14.56 5.66 8.41
N ALA A 91 -15.03 6.42 9.41
CA ALA A 91 -14.26 6.75 10.60
C ALA A 91 -13.76 5.50 11.35
N LEU A 92 -14.61 4.49 11.55
CA LEU A 92 -14.21 3.23 12.18
C LEU A 92 -13.17 2.46 11.37
N LYS A 93 -13.27 2.47 10.04
CA LYS A 93 -12.27 1.86 9.14
C LYS A 93 -10.92 2.59 9.18
N VAL A 94 -10.94 3.91 9.32
CA VAL A 94 -9.72 4.73 9.49
C VAL A 94 -9.03 4.39 10.80
N ASP A 95 -9.79 4.25 11.90
CA ASP A 95 -9.24 3.82 13.19
C ASP A 95 -8.65 2.40 13.09
N GLU A 96 -9.36 1.46 12.46
CA GLU A 96 -8.82 0.09 12.25
C GLU A 96 -7.53 0.11 11.43
N PHE A 97 -7.44 0.98 10.42
CA PHE A 97 -6.23 1.14 9.63
C PHE A 97 -5.09 1.74 10.46
N ALA A 98 -5.39 2.70 11.34
CA ALA A 98 -4.43 3.27 12.27
C ALA A 98 -3.86 2.21 13.23
N ASP A 99 -4.71 1.36 13.79
CA ASP A 99 -4.29 0.26 14.67
C ASP A 99 -3.32 -0.71 13.95
N ARG A 100 -3.62 -1.06 12.69
CA ARG A 100 -2.74 -1.89 11.86
C ARG A 100 -1.41 -1.21 11.52
N MET A 101 -1.42 0.10 11.30
CA MET A 101 -0.17 0.87 11.07
C MET A 101 0.71 0.90 12.31
N GLU A 102 0.11 0.92 13.51
CA GLU A 102 0.84 0.83 14.77
C GLU A 102 1.49 -0.55 14.95
N GLU A 103 0.78 -1.64 14.63
CA GLU A 103 1.37 -2.99 14.63
C GLU A 103 2.57 -3.09 13.66
N LEU A 104 2.44 -2.52 12.45
CA LEU A 104 3.54 -2.47 11.48
C LEU A 104 4.72 -1.63 11.99
N ARG A 105 4.45 -0.52 12.69
CA ARG A 105 5.49 0.31 13.32
C ARG A 105 6.27 -0.48 14.36
N GLN A 106 5.59 -1.23 15.22
CA GLN A 106 6.23 -2.08 16.22
C GLN A 106 7.03 -3.21 15.58
N PHE A 107 6.53 -3.79 14.49
CA PHE A 107 7.23 -4.83 13.74
C PHE A 107 8.51 -4.29 13.07
N ASP A 108 8.45 -3.14 12.39
CA ASP A 108 9.63 -2.46 11.82
C ASP A 108 10.69 -2.20 12.88
N GLN A 109 10.29 -1.65 14.04
CA GLN A 109 11.19 -1.37 15.14
C GLN A 109 11.85 -2.65 15.68
N LYS A 110 11.09 -3.74 15.85
CA LYS A 110 11.64 -5.03 16.28
C LYS A 110 12.65 -5.58 15.27
N ILE A 111 12.37 -5.52 13.97
CA ILE A 111 13.32 -5.95 12.93
C ILE A 111 14.58 -5.10 12.99
N ARG A 112 14.46 -3.79 13.12
CA ARG A 112 15.61 -2.88 13.15
C ARG A 112 16.50 -3.13 14.38
N ILE A 113 15.91 -3.37 15.55
CA ILE A 113 16.65 -3.75 16.76
C ILE A 113 17.39 -5.08 16.54
N PHE A 114 16.69 -6.09 16.02
CA PHE A 114 17.27 -7.42 15.77
C PHE A 114 18.40 -7.36 14.74
N ALA A 115 18.21 -6.65 13.63
CA ALA A 115 19.21 -6.47 12.60
C ALA A 115 20.41 -5.67 13.11
N SER A 116 20.19 -4.62 13.92
CA SER A 116 21.27 -3.84 14.53
C SER A 116 22.11 -4.69 15.49
N TYR A 117 21.49 -5.55 16.29
CA TYR A 117 22.20 -6.44 17.22
C TYR A 117 23.11 -7.43 16.48
N GLN A 118 22.64 -8.02 15.38
CA GLN A 118 23.45 -8.94 14.57
C GLN A 118 24.61 -8.23 13.84
N THR A 119 24.46 -6.96 13.50
CA THR A 119 25.41 -6.21 12.66
C THR A 119 26.39 -5.34 13.47
N ALA A 120 26.38 -5.47 14.80
CA ALA A 120 27.11 -4.64 15.76
C ALA A 120 28.66 -4.61 15.59
N ARG A 121 29.23 -5.25 14.57
CA ARG A 121 30.67 -5.24 14.32
C ARG A 121 31.18 -4.23 13.30
N ASP A 122 30.40 -3.69 12.36
CA ASP A 122 30.98 -2.69 11.41
C ASP A 122 30.02 -1.80 10.61
N LYS A 123 28.71 -2.10 10.49
CA LYS A 123 27.77 -1.26 9.73
C LYS A 123 26.57 -0.86 10.60
N LYS A 124 26.51 0.43 10.95
CA LYS A 124 25.31 1.03 11.57
C LYS A 124 24.20 1.04 10.54
N MET A 125 23.16 0.26 10.77
CA MET A 125 21.89 0.44 10.09
C MET A 125 21.42 1.88 10.35
N PRO A 126 20.96 2.65 9.35
CA PRO A 126 20.46 4.00 9.61
C PRO A 126 19.29 3.90 10.58
N LEU A 127 19.48 4.37 11.82
CA LEU A 127 18.46 4.36 12.86
C LEU A 127 17.57 5.59 12.69
N GLY A 128 16.82 5.64 11.59
CA GLY A 128 15.71 6.58 11.46
C GLY A 128 14.59 6.15 12.39
N ILE A 129 14.57 6.67 13.63
CA ILE A 129 13.42 6.60 14.53
C ILE A 129 12.82 7.99 14.51
N GLY A 130 12.07 8.30 13.46
CA GLY A 130 11.57 9.64 13.20
C GLY A 130 10.14 9.60 12.68
N GLY A 131 9.21 9.24 13.56
CA GLY A 131 7.80 9.55 13.39
C GLY A 131 7.33 10.15 14.70
N ALA A 132 6.89 11.41 14.69
CA ALA A 132 6.13 11.95 15.80
C ALA A 132 4.97 10.97 16.02
N GLY A 133 4.87 10.40 17.23
CA GLY A 133 3.68 9.63 17.60
C GLY A 133 2.51 10.56 17.34
N THR A 134 1.76 10.28 16.27
CA THR A 134 0.53 10.99 15.98
C THR A 134 -0.31 10.78 17.21
N SER A 135 -0.61 11.87 17.92
CA SER A 135 -1.66 11.87 18.94
C SER A 135 -2.85 11.19 18.28
N GLU A 136 -3.15 9.97 18.74
CA GLU A 136 -4.12 9.08 18.13
C GLU A 136 -5.43 9.84 17.97
N VAL A 137 -5.72 10.31 16.76
CA VAL A 137 -7.02 10.88 16.44
C VAL A 137 -7.95 9.68 16.37
N ARG A 138 -8.46 9.24 17.54
CA ARG A 138 -9.44 8.17 17.64
C ARG A 138 -10.78 8.74 17.21
N LEU A 139 -11.11 8.55 15.94
CA LEU A 139 -12.37 9.04 15.40
C LEU A 139 -13.58 8.40 16.09
N ARG A 140 -13.41 7.20 16.64
CA ARG A 140 -14.40 6.51 17.47
C ARG A 140 -14.87 7.32 18.68
N GLU A 141 -14.01 8.15 19.26
CA GLU A 141 -14.34 9.02 20.40
C GLU A 141 -15.14 10.25 19.97
N LEU A 142 -15.13 10.58 18.68
CA LEU A 142 -15.83 11.73 18.09
C LEU A 142 -17.14 11.36 17.39
N LEU A 143 -17.59 10.10 17.44
CA LEU A 143 -18.76 9.62 16.71
C LEU A 143 -20.08 10.28 17.12
N ASP A 144 -20.15 10.82 18.33
CA ASP A 144 -21.31 11.57 18.85
C ASP A 144 -21.15 13.10 18.68
N SER A 145 -20.03 13.56 18.12
CA SER A 145 -19.75 14.97 17.88
C SER A 145 -20.35 15.47 16.56
N ASP A 146 -20.35 16.80 16.37
CA ASP A 146 -20.82 17.45 15.15
C ASP A 146 -20.19 16.81 13.90
N GLN A 147 -21.02 16.37 12.95
CA GLN A 147 -20.60 15.61 11.76
C GLN A 147 -19.50 16.34 10.97
N ARG A 148 -19.54 17.67 10.95
CA ARG A 148 -18.53 18.49 10.27
C ARG A 148 -17.15 18.32 10.91
N LYS A 149 -17.07 18.29 12.24
CA LYS A 149 -15.80 18.09 12.95
C LYS A 149 -15.24 16.69 12.69
N LEU A 150 -16.11 15.68 12.67
CA LEU A 150 -15.71 14.31 12.39
C LEU A 150 -15.12 14.15 10.98
N VAL A 151 -15.71 14.81 9.97
CA VAL A 151 -15.16 14.78 8.59
C VAL A 151 -13.81 15.48 8.50
N GLU A 152 -13.63 16.61 9.18
CA GLU A 152 -12.35 17.34 9.18
C GLU A 152 -11.24 16.54 9.87
N GLU A 153 -11.53 15.95 11.03
CA GLU A 153 -10.56 15.09 11.73
C GLU A 153 -10.26 13.81 10.94
N ALA A 154 -11.26 13.24 10.24
CA ALA A 154 -11.04 12.08 9.37
C ALA A 154 -10.07 12.42 8.23
N ARG A 155 -10.21 13.60 7.60
CA ARG A 155 -9.32 14.05 6.53
C ARG A 155 -7.88 14.26 7.02
N LYS A 156 -7.72 14.83 8.22
CA LYS A 156 -6.40 14.98 8.84
C LYS A 156 -5.79 13.61 9.17
N GLY A 157 -6.58 12.71 9.78
CA GLY A 157 -6.16 11.36 10.12
C GLY A 157 -5.73 10.56 8.89
N ILE A 158 -6.50 10.60 7.81
CA ILE A 158 -6.15 9.93 6.54
C ILE A 158 -4.87 10.50 5.93
N SER A 159 -4.72 11.84 5.90
CA SER A 159 -3.49 12.46 5.37
C SER A 159 -2.27 12.05 6.18
N ALA A 160 -2.38 12.07 7.51
CA ALA A 160 -1.32 11.63 8.41
C ALA A 160 -1.00 10.14 8.20
N LEU A 161 -2.01 9.26 8.16
CA LEU A 161 -1.84 7.82 7.92
C LEU A 161 -1.22 7.52 6.54
N SER A 162 -1.53 8.32 5.52
CA SER A 162 -0.93 8.16 4.20
C SER A 162 0.55 8.52 4.20
N GLU A 163 0.94 9.61 4.88
CA GLU A 163 2.34 9.99 5.06
C GLU A 163 3.10 8.93 5.87
N ASP A 164 2.47 8.47 6.94
CA ASP A 164 2.91 7.41 7.83
C ASP A 164 3.18 6.10 7.06
N ALA A 165 2.25 5.69 6.18
CA ALA A 165 2.39 4.53 5.32
C ALA A 165 3.51 4.69 4.28
N ALA A 166 3.65 5.85 3.65
CA ALA A 166 4.73 6.12 2.69
C ALA A 166 6.12 6.01 3.34
N TYR A 167 6.27 6.54 4.56
CA TYR A 167 7.50 6.39 5.35
C TYR A 167 7.80 4.92 5.67
N ARG A 168 6.78 4.13 6.04
CA ARG A 168 6.90 2.69 6.31
C ARG A 168 7.38 1.93 5.09
N GLU A 169 6.81 2.21 3.92
CA GLU A 169 7.20 1.58 2.67
C GLU A 169 8.69 1.82 2.37
N GLN A 170 9.16 3.06 2.54
CA GLN A 170 10.57 3.38 2.39
C GLN A 170 11.44 2.62 3.41
N SER A 171 11.03 2.61 4.68
CA SER A 171 11.73 1.89 5.76
C SER A 171 11.88 0.39 5.44
N PHE A 172 10.79 -0.26 5.01
CA PHE A 172 10.83 -1.67 4.62
C PHE A 172 11.76 -1.93 3.43
N ASN A 173 11.75 -1.05 2.43
CA ASN A 173 12.66 -1.16 1.28
C ASN A 173 14.13 -1.05 1.71
N GLU A 174 14.46 -0.15 2.64
CA GLU A 174 15.81 -0.06 3.22
C GLU A 174 16.19 -1.34 3.96
N ILE A 175 15.33 -1.87 4.83
CA ILE A 175 15.55 -3.13 5.55
C ILE A 175 15.77 -4.29 4.56
N LEU A 176 14.92 -4.41 3.54
CA LEU A 176 15.05 -5.47 2.54
C LEU A 176 16.35 -5.36 1.76
N SER A 177 16.76 -4.16 1.38
CA SER A 177 18.04 -3.92 0.70
C SER A 177 19.22 -4.36 1.58
N PHE A 178 19.17 -4.02 2.87
CA PHE A 178 20.19 -4.39 3.84
C PHE A 178 20.26 -5.92 4.03
N LEU A 179 19.12 -6.59 4.19
CA LEU A 179 19.07 -8.05 4.36
C LEU A 179 19.56 -8.79 3.11
N ARG A 180 19.25 -8.29 1.90
CA ARG A 180 19.78 -8.83 0.65
C ARG A 180 21.29 -8.70 0.58
N GLU A 181 21.83 -7.57 0.99
CA GLU A 181 23.28 -7.34 1.05
C GLU A 181 23.96 -8.28 2.05
N GLN A 182 23.42 -8.42 3.27
CA GLN A 182 23.94 -9.37 4.26
C GLN A 182 23.92 -10.80 3.75
N LYS A 183 22.82 -11.21 3.10
CA LYS A 183 22.71 -12.54 2.48
C LYS A 183 23.78 -12.74 1.38
N SER A 184 24.04 -11.72 0.57
CA SER A 184 25.06 -11.73 -0.48
C SER A 184 26.47 -11.91 0.11
N ILE A 185 26.82 -11.14 1.13
CA ILE A 185 28.10 -11.26 1.85
C ILE A 185 28.25 -12.66 2.46
N LEU A 186 27.20 -13.19 3.10
CA LEU A 186 27.22 -14.52 3.69
C LEU A 186 27.40 -15.62 2.64
N ALA A 187 26.80 -15.48 1.45
CA ALA A 187 26.98 -16.42 0.35
C ALA A 187 28.43 -16.40 -0.19
N ALA A 188 29.01 -15.21 -0.31
CA ALA A 188 30.39 -14.96 -0.74
C ALA A 188 31.46 -15.40 0.29
N THR A 189 31.11 -15.48 1.57
CA THR A 189 32.08 -15.81 2.63
C THR A 189 32.45 -17.30 2.60
N PRO A 190 33.75 -17.66 2.44
CA PRO A 190 34.22 -19.05 2.36
C PRO A 190 34.07 -19.84 3.67
N SER A 191 32.89 -20.41 3.94
CA SER A 191 32.51 -20.86 5.30
C SER A 191 32.49 -22.37 5.50
N ILE A 192 32.76 -23.17 4.47
CA ILE A 192 32.88 -24.63 4.58
C ILE A 192 34.27 -25.10 4.17
N TRP A 193 34.65 -26.28 4.63
CA TRP A 193 35.89 -26.92 4.23
C TRP A 193 35.87 -27.29 2.73
N PRO A 194 36.90 -26.93 1.94
CA PRO A 194 36.94 -27.25 0.52
C PRO A 194 37.21 -28.74 0.26
N VAL A 195 37.80 -29.44 1.24
CA VAL A 195 38.00 -30.88 1.22
C VAL A 195 38.07 -31.43 2.64
N ARG A 196 37.64 -32.69 2.82
CA ARG A 196 37.87 -33.42 4.08
C ARG A 196 39.27 -34.02 4.12
N GLY A 197 40.07 -33.64 5.11
CA GLY A 197 41.44 -34.12 5.29
C GLY A 197 42.08 -33.55 6.57
N TRP A 198 43.39 -33.79 6.69
CA TRP A 198 44.20 -33.33 7.82
C TRP A 198 45.01 -32.11 7.40
N VAL A 199 44.99 -31.03 8.19
CA VAL A 199 45.87 -29.88 7.93
C VAL A 199 47.30 -30.27 8.30
N THR A 200 48.18 -30.38 7.32
CA THR A 200 49.59 -30.76 7.49
C THR A 200 50.52 -29.55 7.51
N SER A 201 50.09 -28.43 6.94
CA SER A 201 50.80 -27.16 7.06
C SER A 201 49.81 -26.01 7.25
N GLU A 202 50.08 -25.18 8.26
CA GLU A 202 49.31 -23.99 8.56
C GLU A 202 49.79 -22.77 7.74
N PHE A 203 48.97 -21.74 7.71
CA PHE A 203 49.30 -20.43 7.15
C PHE A 203 50.35 -19.71 8.00
N GLY A 204 51.31 -19.05 7.35
CA GLY A 204 52.34 -18.24 8.02
C GLY A 204 53.77 -18.70 7.73
N MET A 205 54.72 -18.24 8.54
CA MET A 205 56.14 -18.60 8.38
C MET A 205 56.37 -20.08 8.71
N ARG A 206 57.03 -20.82 7.81
CA ARG A 206 57.40 -22.23 8.00
C ARG A 206 58.77 -22.53 7.42
N GLN A 207 59.35 -23.67 7.77
CA GLN A 207 60.51 -24.20 7.06
C GLN A 207 60.11 -24.63 5.64
N SER A 208 60.91 -24.23 4.64
CA SER A 208 60.67 -24.59 3.25
C SER A 208 60.81 -26.10 3.06
N PRO A 209 59.80 -26.77 2.46
CA PRO A 209 59.89 -28.19 2.15
C PRO A 209 60.79 -28.49 0.93
N PHE A 210 61.25 -27.46 0.22
CA PHE A 210 62.03 -27.60 -1.03
C PHE A 210 63.42 -26.95 -0.98
N SER A 211 63.74 -26.18 0.06
CA SER A 211 65.02 -25.47 0.17
C SER A 211 65.45 -25.33 1.63
N ALA A 212 66.74 -25.08 1.86
CA ALA A 212 67.24 -24.69 3.17
C ALA A 212 66.83 -23.24 3.46
N GLY A 213 65.81 -23.02 4.28
CA GLY A 213 65.37 -21.68 4.68
C GLY A 213 63.92 -21.63 5.18
N LEU A 214 63.51 -20.46 5.63
CA LEU A 214 62.11 -20.15 5.96
C LEU A 214 61.39 -19.60 4.73
N GLU A 215 60.14 -20.00 4.53
CA GLU A 215 59.23 -19.43 3.53
C GLU A 215 57.89 -19.02 4.19
N PHE A 216 57.21 -18.04 3.60
CA PHE A 216 55.86 -17.68 4.01
C PHE A 216 54.84 -18.52 3.23
N HIS A 217 54.06 -19.31 3.96
CA HIS A 217 52.98 -20.11 3.42
C HIS A 217 51.67 -19.31 3.40
N ASN A 218 51.23 -18.93 2.20
CA ASN A 218 50.07 -18.07 1.96
C ASN A 218 48.71 -18.78 2.07
N GLY A 219 48.69 -20.08 2.39
CA GLY A 219 47.47 -20.88 2.52
C GLY A 219 47.59 -21.93 3.61
N ILE A 220 46.75 -22.96 3.55
CA ILE A 220 46.87 -24.18 4.34
C ILE A 220 46.98 -25.38 3.41
N ASP A 221 47.74 -26.39 3.83
CA ASP A 221 47.87 -27.64 3.10
C ASP A 221 47.01 -28.71 3.80
N ILE A 222 46.03 -29.23 3.07
CA ILE A 222 45.07 -30.23 3.56
C ILE A 222 45.40 -31.57 2.91
N ALA A 223 46.10 -32.44 3.64
CA ALA A 223 46.44 -33.77 3.18
C ALA A 223 45.22 -34.70 3.17
N THR A 224 45.03 -35.39 2.06
CA THR A 224 43.97 -36.38 1.88
C THR A 224 44.30 -37.31 0.71
N ARG A 225 43.45 -38.30 0.45
CA ARG A 225 43.68 -39.27 -0.63
C ARG A 225 43.61 -38.56 -2.00
N LYS A 226 44.54 -38.91 -2.91
CA LYS A 226 44.46 -38.48 -4.32
C LYS A 226 43.11 -38.86 -4.90
N GLY A 227 42.51 -37.96 -5.68
CA GLY A 227 41.19 -38.14 -6.26
C GLY A 227 40.03 -37.77 -5.33
N ARG A 228 40.28 -37.32 -4.09
CA ARG A 228 39.21 -36.82 -3.22
C ARG A 228 38.58 -35.56 -3.83
N GLU A 229 37.26 -35.46 -3.74
CA GLU A 229 36.49 -34.31 -4.23
C GLU A 229 36.89 -33.01 -3.51
N VAL A 230 37.04 -31.94 -4.29
CA VAL A 230 37.26 -30.57 -3.84
C VAL A 230 36.05 -29.75 -4.23
N VAL A 231 35.47 -29.04 -3.27
CA VAL A 231 34.25 -28.25 -3.44
C VAL A 231 34.48 -26.76 -3.20
N SER A 232 33.62 -25.93 -3.79
CA SER A 232 33.63 -24.48 -3.55
C SER A 232 33.11 -24.15 -2.13
N PRO A 233 33.82 -23.37 -1.31
CA PRO A 233 33.45 -23.02 0.05
C PRO A 233 32.40 -21.90 0.12
N ALA A 234 32.13 -21.24 -1.00
CA ALA A 234 31.21 -20.12 -1.16
C ALA A 234 30.67 -20.05 -2.59
N ASP A 235 29.63 -19.24 -2.79
CA ASP A 235 29.16 -18.91 -4.13
C ASP A 235 30.20 -18.04 -4.84
N GLY A 236 30.38 -18.19 -6.15
CA GLY A 236 31.39 -17.42 -6.87
C GLY A 236 31.44 -17.65 -8.37
N LEU A 237 32.43 -17.04 -9.01
CA LEU A 237 32.76 -17.15 -10.42
C LEU A 237 34.18 -17.71 -10.54
N ILE A 238 34.36 -18.75 -11.36
CA ILE A 238 35.69 -19.28 -11.67
C ILE A 238 36.43 -18.24 -12.51
N LEU A 239 37.45 -17.61 -11.94
CA LEU A 239 38.31 -16.66 -12.64
C LEU A 239 39.37 -17.36 -13.48
N GLU A 240 39.93 -18.45 -12.97
CA GLU A 240 40.98 -19.21 -13.64
C GLU A 240 40.82 -20.69 -13.32
N ALA A 241 41.03 -21.52 -14.33
CA ALA A 241 41.05 -22.97 -14.21
C ALA A 241 42.09 -23.52 -15.19
N SER A 242 43.35 -23.59 -14.75
CA SER A 242 44.50 -23.80 -15.64
C SER A 242 45.60 -24.64 -14.97
N TYR A 243 46.72 -24.80 -15.68
CA TYR A 243 47.91 -25.48 -15.20
C TYR A 243 49.11 -24.52 -15.17
N SER A 244 49.91 -24.59 -14.11
CA SER A 244 51.24 -23.98 -14.07
C SER A 244 52.27 -24.96 -13.50
N ALA A 245 53.54 -24.79 -13.85
CA ALA A 245 54.60 -25.69 -13.37
C ALA A 245 54.74 -25.67 -11.83
N ARG A 246 54.46 -24.51 -11.20
CA ARG A 246 54.57 -24.33 -9.75
C ARG A 246 53.32 -24.81 -9.01
N GLU A 247 52.15 -24.33 -9.41
CA GLU A 247 50.88 -24.61 -8.71
C GLU A 247 50.26 -25.95 -9.15
N GLY A 248 50.74 -26.53 -10.24
CA GLY A 248 50.11 -27.68 -10.88
C GLY A 248 48.80 -27.29 -11.52
N ASN A 249 47.81 -28.20 -11.52
CA ASN A 249 46.45 -27.80 -11.87
C ASN A 249 45.88 -26.96 -10.73
N TYR A 250 45.37 -25.78 -11.06
CA TYR A 250 44.87 -24.85 -10.07
C TYR A 250 43.56 -24.20 -10.51
N ILE A 251 42.82 -23.72 -9.52
CA ILE A 251 41.57 -22.98 -9.70
C ILE A 251 41.63 -21.69 -8.86
N ARG A 252 41.15 -20.59 -9.42
CA ARG A 252 40.86 -19.34 -8.70
C ARG A 252 39.39 -19.01 -8.79
N ILE A 253 38.76 -18.75 -7.66
CA ILE A 253 37.34 -18.39 -7.58
C ILE A 253 37.22 -17.01 -6.95
N ASP A 254 36.49 -16.11 -7.62
CA ASP A 254 36.04 -14.84 -7.04
C ASP A 254 34.66 -15.03 -6.45
N HIS A 255 34.52 -14.78 -5.16
CA HIS A 255 33.27 -14.90 -4.44
C HIS A 255 32.52 -13.55 -4.34
N GLY A 256 33.15 -12.45 -4.77
CA GLY A 256 32.65 -11.10 -4.59
C GLY A 256 32.97 -10.53 -3.19
N HIS A 257 32.63 -9.27 -2.97
CA HIS A 257 32.90 -8.55 -1.70
C HIS A 257 34.38 -8.59 -1.27
N GLY A 258 35.30 -8.73 -2.24
CA GLY A 258 36.74 -8.84 -2.01
C GLY A 258 37.25 -10.24 -1.64
N TYR A 259 36.38 -11.25 -1.51
CA TYR A 259 36.77 -12.62 -1.20
C TYR A 259 37.16 -13.38 -2.47
N SER A 260 38.32 -14.02 -2.45
CA SER A 260 38.67 -15.03 -3.46
C SER A 260 39.36 -16.23 -2.82
N THR A 261 39.28 -17.37 -3.49
CA THR A 261 39.92 -18.60 -3.04
C THR A 261 40.77 -19.22 -4.13
N TYR A 262 41.85 -19.87 -3.73
CA TYR A 262 42.82 -20.50 -4.62
C TYR A 262 43.06 -21.95 -4.20
N TYR A 263 43.09 -22.84 -5.20
CA TYR A 263 43.21 -24.28 -5.04
C TYR A 263 44.35 -24.75 -5.90
N CYS A 264 45.39 -25.36 -5.33
CA CYS A 264 46.54 -25.85 -6.09
C CYS A 264 46.72 -27.36 -5.94
N HIS A 265 47.63 -27.89 -6.75
CA HIS A 265 48.06 -29.28 -6.78
C HIS A 265 46.94 -30.28 -7.14
N LEU A 266 45.90 -29.83 -7.84
CA LEU A 266 44.77 -30.69 -8.21
C LEU A 266 45.17 -31.79 -9.20
N ASN A 267 44.55 -32.95 -9.10
CA ASN A 267 44.75 -34.03 -10.09
C ASN A 267 43.93 -33.78 -11.36
N LYS A 268 42.71 -33.26 -11.18
CA LYS A 268 41.75 -33.00 -12.26
C LYS A 268 40.89 -31.80 -11.90
N ILE A 269 40.77 -30.88 -12.84
CA ILE A 269 39.79 -29.79 -12.81
C ILE A 269 38.52 -30.30 -13.51
N VAL A 270 37.35 -30.09 -12.91
CA VAL A 270 36.06 -30.50 -13.51
C VAL A 270 35.17 -29.33 -13.92
N ILE A 271 35.56 -28.11 -13.56
CA ILE A 271 34.85 -26.87 -13.88
C ILE A 271 35.64 -26.02 -14.87
N LYS A 272 34.95 -25.18 -15.65
CA LYS A 272 35.59 -24.28 -16.63
C LYS A 272 35.64 -22.85 -16.10
N GLU A 273 36.62 -22.10 -16.57
CA GLU A 273 36.68 -20.65 -16.41
C GLU A 273 35.38 -19.97 -16.87
N GLY A 274 34.97 -18.91 -16.17
CA GLY A 274 33.73 -18.18 -16.43
C GLY A 274 32.46 -18.86 -15.87
N THR A 275 32.57 -20.05 -15.27
CA THR A 275 31.41 -20.74 -14.69
C THR A 275 31.05 -20.16 -13.33
N ARG A 276 29.76 -19.95 -13.06
CA ARG A 276 29.27 -19.65 -11.70
C ARG A 276 29.14 -20.94 -10.92
N VAL A 277 29.64 -20.92 -9.69
CA VAL A 277 29.54 -22.04 -8.74
C VAL A 277 28.79 -21.61 -7.50
N LYS A 278 28.08 -22.55 -6.90
CA LYS A 278 27.48 -22.41 -5.57
C LYS A 278 28.37 -23.06 -4.53
N ARG A 279 28.18 -22.67 -3.28
CA ARG A 279 28.77 -23.35 -2.12
C ARG A 279 28.45 -24.84 -2.17
N GLY A 280 29.48 -25.66 -2.09
CA GLY A 280 29.41 -27.12 -2.13
C GLY A 280 29.56 -27.73 -3.52
N ASP A 281 29.58 -26.93 -4.58
CA ASP A 281 29.75 -27.46 -5.94
C ASP A 281 31.14 -28.08 -6.12
N LEU A 282 31.18 -29.24 -6.79
CA LEU A 282 32.42 -29.93 -7.14
C LEU A 282 33.20 -29.13 -8.18
N ILE A 283 34.43 -28.75 -7.85
CA ILE A 283 35.31 -27.96 -8.72
C ILE A 283 36.52 -28.75 -9.23
N GLY A 284 36.95 -29.78 -8.49
CA GLY A 284 38.07 -30.60 -8.88
C GLY A 284 38.32 -31.78 -7.96
N HIS A 285 39.46 -32.42 -8.13
CA HIS A 285 39.89 -33.54 -7.31
C HIS A 285 41.33 -33.32 -6.83
N VAL A 286 41.59 -33.67 -5.57
CA VAL A 286 42.91 -33.56 -4.94
C VAL A 286 43.96 -34.34 -5.72
N GLY A 287 45.14 -33.77 -5.86
CA GLY A 287 46.27 -34.36 -6.55
C GLY A 287 47.60 -34.12 -5.86
N SER A 288 48.65 -34.16 -6.66
CA SER A 288 50.04 -33.92 -6.26
C SER A 288 50.82 -33.35 -7.44
N THR A 289 50.18 -32.47 -8.23
CA THR A 289 50.78 -31.87 -9.45
C THR A 289 51.54 -30.59 -9.13
N GLY A 290 52.48 -30.21 -9.99
CA GLY A 290 53.32 -29.04 -9.77
C GLY A 290 54.31 -29.27 -8.64
N ARG A 291 54.61 -28.22 -7.87
CA ARG A 291 55.58 -28.27 -6.78
C ARG A 291 54.93 -28.80 -5.49
N SER A 292 54.79 -30.12 -5.39
CA SER A 292 54.14 -30.81 -4.27
C SER A 292 54.97 -32.00 -3.78
N THR A 293 54.97 -32.24 -2.46
CA THR A 293 55.68 -33.37 -1.81
C THR A 293 54.81 -34.63 -1.67
N GLY A 294 53.52 -34.55 -1.98
CA GLY A 294 52.58 -35.67 -1.89
C GLY A 294 51.12 -35.24 -2.01
N PRO A 295 50.15 -36.18 -1.98
CA PRO A 295 48.73 -35.84 -2.17
C PRO A 295 48.15 -34.88 -1.11
N HIS A 296 47.88 -33.65 -1.50
CA HIS A 296 47.23 -32.62 -0.66
C HIS A 296 46.57 -31.54 -1.50
N LEU A 297 45.67 -30.78 -0.88
CA LEU A 297 45.14 -29.54 -1.42
C LEU A 297 45.86 -28.37 -0.73
N HIS A 298 46.56 -27.54 -1.50
CA HIS A 298 46.95 -26.23 -1.03
C HIS A 298 45.76 -25.27 -1.24
N TYR A 299 45.27 -24.68 -0.16
CA TYR A 299 44.08 -23.83 -0.14
C TYR A 299 44.41 -22.45 0.43
N THR A 300 44.19 -21.41 -0.36
CA THR A 300 44.39 -20.02 0.06
C THR A 300 43.06 -19.28 0.06
N VAL A 301 42.86 -18.42 1.07
CA VAL A 301 41.78 -17.43 1.11
C VAL A 301 42.43 -16.06 0.97
N LEU A 302 41.93 -15.25 0.03
CA LEU A 302 42.34 -13.86 -0.13
C LEU A 302 41.17 -12.93 0.20
N VAL A 303 41.49 -11.83 0.87
CA VAL A 303 40.58 -10.71 1.11
C VAL A 303 41.22 -9.48 0.51
N ASN A 304 40.54 -8.85 -0.46
CA ASN A 304 41.07 -7.73 -1.22
C ASN A 304 42.45 -8.02 -1.81
N ASN A 305 42.61 -9.21 -2.42
CA ASN A 305 43.86 -9.74 -2.98
C ASN A 305 45.01 -9.94 -1.98
N VAL A 306 44.76 -9.85 -0.67
CA VAL A 306 45.76 -10.15 0.37
C VAL A 306 45.49 -11.53 0.97
N PRO A 307 46.46 -12.46 0.97
CA PRO A 307 46.31 -13.75 1.63
C PRO A 307 46.04 -13.59 3.13
N VAL A 308 45.02 -14.27 3.63
CA VAL A 308 44.65 -14.29 5.04
C VAL A 308 44.58 -15.73 5.53
N ASN A 309 44.78 -15.93 6.83
CA ASN A 309 44.73 -17.26 7.42
C ASN A 309 43.35 -17.93 7.19
N PRO A 310 43.26 -19.01 6.39
CA PRO A 310 42.00 -19.70 6.08
C PRO A 310 41.28 -20.25 7.32
N ARG A 311 42.00 -20.58 8.41
CA ARG A 311 41.40 -21.07 9.67
C ARG A 311 40.36 -20.13 10.27
N ARG A 312 40.42 -18.83 9.96
CA ARG A 312 39.44 -17.84 10.43
C ARG A 312 38.04 -18.04 9.82
N TYR A 313 37.96 -18.70 8.67
CA TYR A 313 36.74 -18.88 7.90
C TYR A 313 36.23 -20.33 7.95
N LEU A 314 37.14 -21.29 8.09
CA LEU A 314 36.84 -22.72 8.17
C LEU A 314 36.44 -23.13 9.59
N LYS A 315 35.20 -22.86 9.97
CA LYS A 315 34.64 -23.32 11.26
C LYS A 315 34.23 -24.80 11.17
N ARG A 316 34.25 -25.45 12.33
CA ARG A 316 34.11 -26.90 12.50
C ARG A 316 32.69 -27.39 12.24
#